data_AF-A0A960UKI2-F1
#
_entry.id   AF-A0A960UKI2-F1
#
_cell.length_a   1.000
_cell.length_b   1.000
_cell.length_c   1.000
_cell.angle_alpha   90.00
_cell.angle_beta   90.00
_cell.angle_gamma   90.00
#
_symmetry.space_group_name_H-M   'P 1'
#
loop_
_entity.id
_entity.type
_entity.pdbx_description
1 polymer ?
#
loop_
_entity_poly.entity_id
_entity_poly.type
_entity_poly.pdbx_seq_one_letter_code
_entity_poly.pdbx_strand_id
1 'polypeptide(L)'
;MVENRRLRLVSEYKPAGDQPRAIEELSSAAKSGQNQLCLVGVTGSGKTYTMAGFLENLQKPALVLTHNKTLAAQLYREFREFFP
;
A
#
# COMPACT_ATOMS: atom_id res chain seq x y z
N MET A 1 11.68 -19.34 -11.11
CA MET A 1 10.20 -19.41 -10.98
C MET A 1 9.80 -18.48 -9.85
N VAL A 2 9.01 -17.44 -10.10
CA VAL A 2 8.50 -16.57 -9.03
C VAL A 2 7.31 -17.31 -8.42
N GLU A 3 7.42 -17.75 -7.17
CA GLU A 3 6.25 -18.23 -6.43
C GLU A 3 5.18 -17.13 -6.45
N ASN A 4 4.00 -17.43 -6.97
CA ASN A 4 2.91 -16.48 -7.07
C ASN A 4 2.24 -16.32 -5.69
N ARG A 5 2.95 -15.68 -4.76
CA ARG A 5 2.42 -15.36 -3.43
C ARG A 5 1.43 -14.21 -3.56
N ARG A 6 0.17 -14.48 -3.24
CA ARG A 6 -0.83 -13.41 -3.12
C ARG A 6 -0.48 -12.51 -1.96
N LEU A 7 -0.54 -11.20 -2.19
CA LEU A 7 -0.49 -10.23 -1.10
C LEU A 7 -1.80 -10.32 -0.33
N ARG A 8 -1.74 -10.51 0.98
CA ARG A 8 -2.90 -10.45 1.86
C ARG A 8 -2.57 -9.55 3.03
N LEU A 9 -3.27 -8.44 3.14
CA LEU A 9 -3.09 -7.47 4.21
C LEU A 9 -3.57 -8.09 5.52
N VAL A 10 -2.65 -8.24 6.47
CA VAL A 10 -2.94 -8.66 7.84
C VAL A 10 -2.77 -7.45 8.75
N SER A 11 -3.81 -7.16 9.53
CA SER A 11 -3.82 -6.04 10.48
C SER A 11 -4.92 -6.26 11.51
N GLU A 12 -4.66 -5.87 12.75
CA GLU A 12 -5.68 -5.83 13.81
C GLU A 12 -6.66 -4.66 13.60
N TYR A 13 -6.24 -3.65 12.86
CA TYR A 13 -7.03 -2.47 12.53
C TYR A 13 -7.73 -2.64 11.19
N LYS A 14 -8.96 -2.13 11.10
CA LYS A 14 -9.69 -2.00 9.82
C LYS A 14 -9.40 -0.61 9.21
N PRO A 15 -9.51 -0.47 7.87
CA PRO A 15 -9.41 0.84 7.25
C PRO A 15 -10.46 1.79 7.84
N ALA A 16 -10.07 3.02 8.16
CA ALA A 16 -10.93 4.01 8.81
C ALA A 16 -10.81 5.39 8.15
N GLY A 17 -11.77 6.27 8.43
CA GLY A 17 -11.85 7.59 7.81
C GLY A 17 -11.91 7.50 6.28
N ASP A 18 -11.06 8.26 5.60
CA ASP A 18 -11.00 8.30 4.13
C ASP A 18 -10.20 7.14 3.51
N GLN A 19 -9.56 6.29 4.31
CA GLN A 19 -8.73 5.19 3.80
C GLN A 19 -9.47 4.22 2.87
N PRO A 20 -10.70 3.73 3.17
CA PRO A 20 -11.41 2.80 2.29
C PRO A 20 -11.62 3.41 0.89
N ARG A 21 -12.04 4.67 0.86
CA ARG A 21 -12.29 5.41 -0.38
C ARG A 21 -11.00 5.62 -1.18
N ALA A 22 -9.92 6.05 -0.53
CA ALA A 22 -8.64 6.24 -1.19
C ALA A 22 -8.09 4.93 -1.79
N ILE A 23 -8.24 3.81 -1.07
CA ILE A 23 -7.84 2.48 -1.58
C ILE A 23 -8.64 2.14 -2.84
N GLU A 24 -9.96 2.33 -2.82
CA GLU A 24 -10.84 2.04 -3.94
C GLU A 24 -10.53 2.90 -5.17
N GLU A 25 -10.41 4.22 -4.99
CA GLU A 25 -10.12 5.17 -6.07
C GLU A 25 -8.76 4.85 -6.74
N LEU A 26 -7.70 4.65 -5.95
CA LEU A 26 -6.39 4.26 -6.47
C LEU A 26 -6.46 2.93 -7.23
N SER A 27 -7.16 1.93 -6.67
CA SER A 27 -7.27 0.59 -7.25
C SER A 27 -8.02 0.62 -8.58
N SER A 28 -9.12 1.37 -8.67
CA SER A 28 -9.91 1.56 -9.87
C SER A 28 -9.13 2.31 -10.95
N ALA A 29 -8.45 3.39 -10.58
CA ALA A 29 -7.61 4.16 -11.49
C ALA A 29 -6.46 3.31 -12.06
N ALA A 30 -5.77 2.53 -11.22
CA ALA A 30 -4.72 1.61 -11.68
C ALA A 30 -5.27 0.52 -12.63
N LYS A 31 -6.45 -0.05 -12.33
CA LYS A 31 -7.08 -1.09 -13.16
C LYS A 31 -7.62 -0.55 -14.49
N SER A 32 -7.96 0.73 -14.56
CA SER A 32 -8.34 1.41 -15.82
C SER A 32 -7.15 1.81 -16.69
N GLY A 33 -5.92 1.46 -16.29
CA GLY A 33 -4.71 1.68 -17.08
C GLY A 33 -4.02 3.02 -16.81
N GLN A 34 -4.41 3.75 -15.77
CA GLN A 34 -3.65 4.94 -15.35
C GLN A 34 -2.31 4.52 -14.75
N ASN A 35 -1.23 5.08 -15.30
CA ASN A 35 0.14 4.72 -14.91
C ASN A 35 0.74 5.66 -13.84
N GLN A 36 0.12 6.82 -13.61
CA GLN A 36 0.59 7.83 -12.66
C GLN A 36 -0.53 8.18 -11.71
N LEU A 37 -0.38 7.81 -10.44
CA LEU A 37 -1.35 8.02 -9.38
C LEU A 37 -0.69 8.76 -8.23
N CYS A 38 -1.44 9.65 -7.58
CA CYS A 38 -0.96 10.41 -6.42
C CYS A 38 -1.91 10.22 -5.24
N LEU A 39 -1.40 9.69 -4.13
CA LEU A 39 -2.11 9.65 -2.86
C LEU A 39 -1.79 10.92 -2.06
N VAL A 40 -2.72 11.87 -2.03
CA VAL A 40 -2.60 13.07 -1.20
C VAL A 40 -3.14 12.77 0.19
N GLY A 41 -2.29 12.83 1.21
CA GLY A 41 -2.69 12.55 2.59
C GLY A 41 -1.84 13.28 3.62
N VAL A 42 -2.50 13.77 4.67
CA VAL A 42 -1.85 14.47 5.80
C VAL A 42 -0.95 13.53 6.62
N THR A 43 -0.08 14.07 7.45
CA THR A 43 0.72 13.27 8.39
C THR A 43 -0.19 12.60 9.42
N GLY A 44 0.07 11.32 9.74
CA GLY A 44 -0.75 10.56 10.68
C GLY A 44 -2.00 9.89 10.08
N SER A 45 -2.32 10.11 8.80
CA SER A 45 -3.51 9.50 8.16
C SER A 45 -3.37 8.01 7.80
N GLY A 46 -2.25 7.37 8.12
CA GLY A 46 -2.01 5.96 7.80
C GLY A 46 -1.70 5.69 6.33
N LYS A 47 -0.91 6.56 5.67
CA LYS A 47 -0.56 6.40 4.24
C LYS A 47 0.03 5.04 3.89
N THR A 48 0.88 4.45 4.74
CA THR A 48 1.43 3.11 4.49
C THR A 48 0.34 2.06 4.45
N TYR A 49 -0.63 2.12 5.37
CA TYR A 49 -1.75 1.19 5.41
C TYR A 49 -2.66 1.33 4.17
N THR A 50 -2.98 2.56 3.76
CA THR A 50 -3.69 2.82 2.50
C THR A 50 -2.96 2.22 1.30
N MET A 51 -1.63 2.39 1.23
CA MET A 51 -0.82 1.79 0.17
C MET A 51 -0.80 0.27 0.24
N ALA A 52 -0.77 -0.33 1.43
CA ALA A 52 -0.85 -1.78 1.61
C ALA A 52 -2.18 -2.34 1.06
N GLY A 53 -3.32 -1.71 1.39
CA GLY A 53 -4.62 -2.10 0.83
C GLY A 53 -4.68 -1.94 -0.69
N PHE A 54 -4.09 -0.88 -1.24
CA PHE A 54 -3.95 -0.71 -2.69
C PHE A 54 -3.11 -1.83 -3.33
N LEU A 55 -1.99 -2.22 -2.72
CA LEU A 55 -1.13 -3.30 -3.21
C LEU A 55 -1.84 -4.67 -3.15
N GLU A 56 -2.59 -4.95 -2.07
CA GLU A 56 -3.45 -6.13 -1.97
C GLU A 56 -4.50 -6.15 -3.10
N ASN A 57 -5.12 -5.02 -3.44
CA ASN A 57 -6.09 -4.99 -4.54
C ASN A 57 -5.48 -5.16 -5.93
N LEU A 58 -4.21 -4.80 -6.09
CA LEU A 58 -3.51 -4.80 -7.38
C LEU A 58 -2.82 -6.13 -7.68
N GLN A 59 -2.36 -6.88 -6.66
CA GLN A 59 -1.68 -8.18 -6.80
C GLN A 59 -0.51 -8.15 -7.81
N LYS A 60 0.33 -7.11 -7.73
CA LYS A 60 1.53 -6.96 -8.56
C LYS A 60 2.77 -6.83 -7.66
N PRO A 61 3.92 -7.38 -8.07
CA PRO A 61 5.20 -7.06 -7.44
C PRO A 61 5.40 -5.54 -7.41
N ALA A 62 5.79 -5.00 -6.25
CA ALA A 62 5.94 -3.58 -6.03
C ALA A 62 7.34 -3.24 -5.52
N LEU A 63 7.87 -2.11 -6.00
CA LEU A 63 9.10 -1.51 -5.52
C LEU A 63 8.75 -0.22 -4.79
N VAL A 64 9.07 -0.14 -3.49
CA VAL A 64 8.88 1.07 -2.68
C VAL A 64 10.20 1.83 -2.62
N LEU A 65 10.20 3.06 -3.12
CA LEU A 65 11.37 3.95 -3.10
C LEU A 65 11.16 5.06 -2.06
N THR A 66 12.21 5.39 -1.32
CA THR A 66 12.21 6.47 -0.33
C THR A 66 13.57 7.17 -0.31
N HIS A 67 13.60 8.40 0.20
CA HIS A 67 14.75 9.30 0.09
C HIS A 67 15.85 9.05 1.12
N ASN A 68 15.62 8.22 2.14
CA ASN A 68 16.63 7.94 3.16
C ASN A 68 16.50 6.53 3.78
N LYS A 69 17.58 6.07 4.40
CA LYS A 69 17.70 4.72 4.98
C LYS A 69 16.81 4.51 6.21
N THR A 70 16.58 5.56 7.00
CA THR A 70 15.75 5.48 8.21
C THR A 70 14.30 5.18 7.86
N LEU A 71 13.74 5.89 6.87
CA LEU A 71 12.40 5.64 6.35
C LEU A 71 12.33 4.30 5.63
N ALA A 72 13.39 3.88 4.94
CA ALA A 72 13.42 2.56 4.31
C ALA A 72 13.27 1.44 5.36
N ALA A 73 13.99 1.54 6.47
CA ALA A 73 13.88 0.59 7.57
C ALA A 73 12.49 0.63 8.25
N GLN A 74 11.90 1.81 8.40
CA GLN A 74 10.54 1.96 8.94
C GLN A 74 9.50 1.30 8.03
N LEU A 75 9.47 1.66 6.74
CA LEU A 75 8.54 1.10 5.76
C LEU A 75 8.72 -0.41 5.63
N TYR A 76 9.96 -0.90 5.67
CA TYR A 76 10.23 -2.34 5.67
C TYR A 76 9.55 -3.06 6.84
N ARG A 77 9.65 -2.52 8.06
CA ARG A 77 8.99 -3.12 9.23
C ARG A 77 7.47 -3.10 9.08
N GLU A 78 6.90 -1.95 8.72
CA GLU A 78 5.45 -1.81 8.54
C GLU A 78 4.93 -2.79 7.47
N PHE A 79 5.56 -2.86 6.30
CA PHE A 79 5.13 -3.77 5.24
C PHE A 79 5.36 -5.25 5.59
N ARG A 80 6.40 -5.59 6.34
CA ARG A 80 6.63 -6.96 6.82
C ARG A 80 5.55 -7.39 7.83
N GLU A 81 5.08 -6.48 8.67
CA GLU A 81 3.96 -6.75 9.58
C GLU A 81 2.63 -6.89 8.82
N PHE A 82 2.40 -6.05 7.81
CA PHE A 82 1.21 -6.12 6.96
C PHE A 82 1.16 -7.35 6.05
N PHE A 83 2.33 -7.85 5.62
CA PHE A 83 2.47 -8.96 4.68
C PHE A 83 3.52 -9.98 5.19
N PRO A 84 3.16 -10.78 6.21
CA PRO A 84 4.08 -11.78 6.79
C PRO A 84 4.42 -12.93 5.85
#